data_AF-A0A838AF56-F1
#
_entry.id   AF-A0A838AF56-F1
#
_cell.length_a   1.000
_cell.length_b   1.000
_cell.length_c   1.000
_cell.angle_alpha   90.00
_cell.angle_beta   90.00
_cell.angle_gamma   90.00
#
_symmetry.space_group_name_H-M   'P 1'
#
loop_
_entity.id
_entity.type
_entity.pdbx_description
1 polymer ?
#
loop_
_entity_poly.entity_id
_entity_poly.type
_entity_poly.pdbx_seq_one_letter_code
_entity_poly.pdbx_strand_id
1 'polypeptide(L)' 'MGVRLLLARPLPGTVGEARRVTHVFAEPESVPARLDAYCGVSFGAGELELLDGIRGMPCEPCLLLAPPPDGQLDGGAGSD' A
#
# COMPACT_ATOMS: atom_id res chain seq x y z
N MET A 1 15.84 12.65 4.79
CA MET A 1 15.41 11.60 5.75
C MET A 1 14.36 10.83 5.02
N GLY A 2 14.67 9.57 4.70
CA GLY A 2 13.81 8.82 3.82
C GLY A 2 12.67 8.11 4.54
N VAL A 3 11.52 8.01 3.89
CA VAL A 3 10.35 7.28 4.39
C VAL A 3 10.25 5.98 3.63
N ARG A 4 10.29 4.84 4.35
CA ARG A 4 9.98 3.55 3.76
C ARG A 4 8.49 3.43 3.53
N LEU A 5 8.13 2.95 2.35
CA LEU A 5 6.75 2.79 1.92
C LEU A 5 6.37 1.32 1.91
N LEU A 6 5.14 1.03 2.29
CA LEU A 6 4.51 -0.28 2.18
C LEU A 6 3.38 -0.21 1.17
N LEU A 7 3.20 -1.28 0.41
CA LEU A 7 2.10 -1.45 -0.52
C LEU A 7 1.21 -2.56 0.01
N ALA A 8 -0.08 -2.29 0.19
CA ALA A 8 -1.01 -3.30 0.64
C ALA A 8 -2.39 -3.12 0.01
N ARG A 9 -3.14 -4.22 -0.07
CA ARG A 9 -4.49 -4.26 -0.64
C ARG A 9 -5.45 -4.85 0.38
N PRO A 10 -6.70 -4.38 0.47
CA PRO A 10 -7.70 -5.01 1.33
C PRO A 10 -7.94 -6.47 0.97
N LEU A 11 -8.14 -7.33 1.96
CA LEU A 11 -8.57 -8.70 1.71
C LEU A 11 -9.97 -8.73 1.05
N PRO A 12 -10.30 -9.80 0.30
CA PRO A 12 -11.65 -9.97 -0.24
C PRO A 12 -12.68 -9.94 0.90
N GLY A 13 -13.78 -9.23 0.69
CA GLY A 13 -14.84 -9.10 1.71
C GLY A 13 -14.61 -8.03 2.77
N THR A 14 -13.43 -7.40 2.83
CA THR A 14 -13.16 -6.24 3.72
C THR A 14 -13.75 -4.95 3.16
N VAL A 15 -13.66 -4.75 1.85
CA VAL A 15 -14.23 -3.61 1.12
C VAL A 15 -15.01 -4.13 -0.09
N GLY A 16 -15.94 -3.34 -0.63
CA GLY A 16 -16.54 -3.67 -1.93
C GLY A 16 -15.46 -3.77 -3.01
N GLU A 17 -15.59 -4.72 -3.95
CA GLU A 17 -14.56 -5.06 -4.95
C GLU A 17 -14.00 -3.84 -5.70
N ALA A 18 -14.85 -2.85 -6.01
CA ALA A 18 -14.44 -1.61 -6.67
C ALA A 18 -13.40 -0.78 -5.88
N ARG A 19 -13.26 -1.02 -4.58
CA ARG A 19 -12.31 -0.34 -3.67
C ARG A 19 -11.13 -1.24 -3.29
N ARG A 20 -11.04 -2.44 -3.86
CA ARG A 20 -9.95 -3.38 -3.60
C ARG A 20 -8.71 -3.06 -4.45
N VAL A 21 -8.27 -1.81 -4.34
CA VAL A 21 -7.10 -1.25 -5.04
C VAL A 21 -5.86 -1.34 -4.16
N THR A 22 -4.68 -1.19 -4.76
CA THR A 22 -3.42 -1.12 -4.01
C THR A 22 -3.27 0.25 -3.35
N HIS A 23 -3.14 0.27 -2.02
CA HIS A 23 -2.88 1.47 -1.23
C HIS A 23 -1.40 1.57 -0.83
N VAL A 24 -0.94 2.80 -0.66
CA VAL A 24 0.41 3.12 -0.17
C VAL A 24 0.30 3.55 1.29
N PHE A 25 1.21 3.08 2.12
CA PHE A 25 1.31 3.36 3.54
C PHE A 25 2.74 3.77 3.88
N ALA A 26 2.91 4.56 4.95
CA ALA A 26 4.21 4.69 5.58
C ALA A 26 4.52 3.40 6.37
N GLU A 27 5.78 2.95 6.34
CA GLU A 27 6.22 1.87 7.23
C GLU A 27 6.11 2.35 8.69
N PRO A 28 5.28 1.71 9.52
CA PRO A 28 5.14 2.12 10.90
C PRO A 28 6.34 1.62 11.72
N GLU A 29 6.77 2.39 12.72
CA GLU A 29 7.89 2.01 13.61
C GLU A 29 7.57 0.80 14.52
N SER A 30 6.29 0.51 14.70
CA SER A 30 5.77 -0.63 15.47
C SER A 30 4.46 -1.13 14.86
N VAL A 31 4.02 -2.35 15.21
CA VAL A 31 2.77 -2.91 14.68
C VAL A 31 1.58 -2.12 15.22
N PRO A 32 0.85 -1.35 14.38
CA PRO A 32 -0.25 -0.54 14.86
C PRO A 32 -1.55 -1.34 14.86
N ALA A 33 -2.49 -0.96 15.72
CA ALA A 33 -3.84 -1.55 15.71
C ALA A 33 -4.63 -1.20 14.43
N ARG A 34 -4.29 -0.05 13.83
CA ARG A 34 -4.84 0.47 12.57
C ARG A 34 -3.71 1.05 11.73
N LEU A 35 -3.74 0.83 10.43
CA LEU A 35 -2.78 1.34 9.46
C LEU A 35 -3.50 2.26 8.48
N ASP A 36 -3.00 3.49 8.37
CA ASP A 36 -3.61 4.55 7.56
C ASP A 36 -2.90 4.68 6.22
N ALA A 37 -3.67 4.52 5.15
CA ALA A 37 -3.19 4.79 3.80
C ALA A 37 -3.05 6.30 3.59
N TYR A 38 -2.17 6.71 2.66
CA TYR A 38 -2.03 8.12 2.29
C TYR A 38 -3.34 8.76 1.77
N CYS A 39 -4.28 7.98 1.24
CA CYS A 39 -5.60 8.48 0.85
C CYS A 39 -6.55 8.74 2.04
N GLY A 40 -6.13 8.46 3.28
CA GLY A 40 -6.91 8.64 4.51
C GLY A 40 -7.79 7.47 4.90
N VAL A 41 -7.75 6.35 4.16
CA VAL A 41 -8.48 5.12 4.54
C VAL A 41 -7.66 4.34 5.57
N SER A 42 -8.31 3.94 6.65
CA SER A 42 -7.72 3.14 7.72
C SER A 42 -8.13 1.66 7.64
N PHE A 43 -7.18 0.76 7.88
CA PHE A 43 -7.42 -0.68 7.95
C PHE A 43 -6.87 -1.26 9.26
N GLY A 44 -7.49 -2.33 9.75
CA GLY A 44 -7.11 -3.03 10.96
C GLY A 44 -6.20 -4.22 10.69
N ALA A 45 -5.76 -4.85 11.77
CA ALA A 45 -5.01 -6.10 11.69
C ALA A 45 -5.84 -7.18 10.98
N GLY A 46 -5.23 -7.85 10.00
CA GLY A 46 -5.88 -8.90 9.21
C GLY A 46 -6.84 -8.40 8.13
N GLU A 47 -6.95 -7.09 7.90
CA GLU A 47 -7.77 -6.53 6.82
C GLU A 47 -6.96 -6.30 5.52
N LEU A 48 -5.64 -6.45 5.57
CA LEU A 48 -4.71 -6.13 4.50
C LEU A 48 -3.84 -7.34 4.10
N GLU A 49 -3.59 -7.44 2.81
CA GLU A 49 -2.56 -8.27 2.18
C GLU A 49 -1.40 -7.37 1.77
N LEU A 50 -0.19 -7.64 2.31
CA LEU A 50 1.03 -6.93 1.94
C LEU A 50 1.48 -7.36 0.53
N LEU A 51 1.88 -6.39 -0.28
CA LEU A 51 2.33 -6.60 -1.65
C LEU A 51 3.82 -6.27 -1.79
N ASP A 52 4.49 -7.01 -2.66
CA ASP A 52 5.89 -6.79 -3.07
C ASP A 52 6.05 -5.66 -4.10
N GLY A 53 4.95 -5.16 -4.65
CA GLY A 53 4.90 -4.15 -5.69
C GLY A 53 3.47 -3.72 -6.01
N ILE A 54 3.31 -2.74 -6.90
CA ILE A 54 1.98 -2.36 -7.39
C ILE A 54 1.40 -3.52 -8.20
N ARG A 55 0.27 -4.06 -7.75
CA ARG A 55 -0.48 -5.11 -8.45
C ARG A 55 -1.91 -4.63 -8.71
N GLY A 56 -2.37 -4.79 -9.95
CA GLY A 56 -3.68 -4.27 -10.37
C GLY A 56 -3.72 -2.74 -10.34
N MET A 57 -4.91 -2.18 -10.08
CA MET A 57 -5.09 -0.72 -10.04
C MET A 57 -4.61 -0.17 -8.70
N PRO A 58 -3.70 0.82 -8.69
CA PRO A 58 -3.35 1.56 -7.49
C PRO A 58 -4.41 2.60 -7.15
N CYS A 59 -4.48 2.96 -5.87
CA CYS A 59 -5.24 4.10 -5.40
C CYS A 59 -4.56 5.39 -5.86
N GLU A 60 -5.16 6.10 -6.82
CA GLU A 60 -4.60 7.33 -7.39
C GLU A 60 -4.27 8.41 -6.32
N PRO A 61 -5.13 8.68 -5.32
CA PRO A 61 -4.76 9.59 -4.23
C PRO A 61 -3.52 9.16 -3.46
N CYS A 62 -3.31 7.85 -3.25
CA CYS A 62 -2.11 7.36 -2.57
C CYS A 62 -0.84 7.64 -3.40
N LEU A 63 -0.90 7.50 -4.72
CA LEU A 63 0.24 7.82 -5.59
C LEU A 63 0.57 9.31 -5.62
N LEU A 64 -0.46 10.17 -5.55
CA LEU A 64 -0.28 11.62 -5.55
C LEU A 64 0.27 12.16 -4.22
N LEU A 65 -0.16 11.57 -3.11
CA LEU A 65 0.15 12.05 -1.75
C LEU A 65 1.37 11.38 -1.12
N ALA A 66 1.75 10.18 -1.58
CA ALA A 66 2.93 9.52 -1.06
C ALA A 66 4.20 10.30 -1.42
N PRO A 67 5.18 10.41 -0.49
CA PRO A 67 6.47 10.98 -0.81
C PRO A 67 7.19 10.11 -1.85
N PRO A 68 8.09 10.68 -2.67
CA PRO A 68 8.91 9.89 -3.58
C PRO A 68 9.71 8.86 -2.77
N PRO A 69 9.77 7.59 -3.22
CA PRO A 69 10.54 6.57 -2.50
C PRO A 69 12.02 6.97 -2.50
N ASP A 70 12.70 6.87 -1.35
CA ASP A 70 14.13 7.20 -1.19
C ASP A 70 15.10 6.23 -1.86
N GLY A 71 14.63 5.41 -2.80
CA GLY A 71 15.45 4.49 -3.54
C GLY A 71 14.60 3.52 -4.34
N GLN A 72 14.68 3.65 -5.66
CA GLN A 72 14.55 2.60 -6.66
C GLN A 72 13.27 1.74 -6.60
N LEU A 73 12.30 2.09 -7.44
CA LEU A 73 11.36 1.12 -7.99
C LEU A 73 12.15 0.21 -8.94
N ASP A 74 12.84 -0.80 -8.41
CA ASP A 74 13.35 -1.89 -9.25
C ASP A 74 12.11 -2.62 -9.77
N GLY A 75 11.65 -2.19 -10.96
CA GLY A 75 10.64 -2.88 -11.73
C GLY A 75 11.18 -4.27 -12.04
N GLY A 76 10.91 -5.23 -11.16
CA GLY A 76 11.23 -6.63 -11.35
C GLY A 76 10.62 -7.08 -12.66
N ALA A 77 11.43 -7.08 -13.71
CA ALA A 77 11.14 -7.74 -14.96
C ALA A 77 10.83 -9.19 -14.62
N GLY A 78 9.63 -9.64 -14.98
CA GLY A 78 9.31 -11.07 -14.97
C GLY A 78 10.43 -11.82 -15.67
N SER A 79 11.02 -12.77 -14.95
CA SER A 79 11.98 -13.71 -15.51
C SER A 79 11.26 -15.01 -15.81
N ASP A 80 11.32 -15.37 -17.09
CA ASP A 80 11.01 -16.64 -17.78
C ASP A 80 9.55 -17.13 -17.79
#